data_AF-A0A835YUF4-F1
#
_entry.id   AF-A0A835YUF4-F1
#
_cell.length_a   1.000
_cell.length_b   1.000
_cell.length_c   1.000
_cell.angle_alpha   90.00
_cell.angle_beta   90.00
_cell.angle_gamma   90.00
#
_symmetry.space_group_name_H-M   'P 1'
#
loop_
_entity.id
_entity.type
_entity.pdbx_description
1 polymer ?
#
loop_
_entity_poly.entity_id
_entity_poly.type
_entity_poly.pdbx_seq_one_letter_code
_entity_poly.pdbx_strand_id
1 'polypeptide(L)'
;MELLQGMEACPQRLMLENVQGFEGSDTCARLMEVLALRGYQFPAQAAPQDLSAAAQPSSIAQYLEQLSAREVADFAVEDRVAAAAARQPLDVATAASTATITFTKGYGRQIGKAGPYLLLSEDGVTVEWGGRARFSFVEGGQKLRYFTPREMLRVAGFPESFVFSPGTSNRAAYKLIGNSINVTVVSRLLSWLLAQG
;
A
#
# COMPACT_ATOMS: atom_id res chain seq x y z
N MET A 1 13.62 17.03 17.27
CA MET A 1 12.71 18.18 17.16
C MET A 1 13.38 19.52 17.43
N GLU A 2 14.52 19.51 18.12
CA GLU A 2 15.33 20.70 18.42
C GLU A 2 15.69 21.53 17.18
N LEU A 3 15.93 20.87 16.03
CA LEU A 3 16.22 21.58 14.78
C LEU A 3 15.12 22.56 14.39
N LEU A 4 13.84 22.14 14.39
CA LEU A 4 12.72 23.01 14.01
C LEU A 4 12.51 24.17 15.00
N GLN A 5 12.84 23.96 16.27
CA GLN A 5 12.79 25.00 17.31
C GLN A 5 13.82 26.10 17.06
N GLY A 6 15.02 25.72 16.57
CA GLY A 6 16.12 26.64 16.29
C GLY A 6 16.18 27.21 14.87
N MET A 7 15.22 26.89 13.98
CA MET A 7 15.22 27.41 12.61
C MET A 7 14.88 28.91 12.60
N GLU A 8 15.81 29.74 12.11
CA GLU A 8 15.60 31.18 11.89
C GLU A 8 14.45 31.43 10.89
N ALA A 9 14.40 30.64 9.81
CA ALA A 9 13.31 30.65 8.83
C ALA A 9 12.59 29.30 8.82
N CYS A 10 11.37 29.26 9.35
CA CYS A 10 10.56 28.04 9.34
C CYS A 10 9.93 27.76 7.97
N PRO A 11 9.75 26.47 7.59
CA PRO A 11 8.90 26.10 6.47
C PRO A 11 7.50 26.70 6.60
N GLN A 12 6.95 27.19 5.49
CA GLN A 12 5.59 27.74 5.51
C GLN A 12 4.52 26.66 5.69
N ARG A 13 4.80 25.45 5.17
CA ARG A 13 3.86 24.32 5.13
C ARG A 13 4.61 23.03 5.43
N LEU A 14 3.96 22.16 6.19
CA LEU A 14 4.46 20.82 6.53
C LEU A 14 3.35 19.81 6.27
N MET A 15 3.72 18.66 5.74
CA MET A 15 2.85 17.50 5.61
C MET A 15 3.57 16.29 6.18
N LEU A 16 2.87 15.52 7.01
CA LEU A 16 3.41 14.34 7.64
C LEU A 16 2.55 13.13 7.27
N GLU A 17 3.19 12.09 6.77
CA GLU A 17 2.61 10.76 6.65
C GLU A 17 3.22 9.88 7.74
N ASN A 18 2.39 9.04 8.37
CA ASN A 18 2.85 8.06 9.33
C ASN A 18 1.85 6.91 9.47
N VAL A 19 2.27 5.86 10.15
CA VAL A 19 1.46 4.67 10.40
C VAL A 19 0.30 4.95 11.36
N GLN A 20 -0.79 4.17 11.20
CA GLN A 20 -1.91 4.18 12.14
C GLN A 20 -1.45 3.96 13.59
N GLY A 21 -1.98 4.75 14.52
CA GLY A 21 -1.60 4.73 15.93
C GLY A 21 -0.47 5.72 16.27
N PHE A 22 0.17 6.35 15.28
CA PHE A 22 1.14 7.42 15.52
C PHE A 22 0.51 8.59 16.29
N GLU A 23 -0.73 8.93 15.99
CA GLU A 23 -1.50 10.01 16.60
C GLU A 23 -1.60 9.92 18.14
N GLY A 24 -1.58 8.70 18.69
CA GLY A 24 -1.61 8.44 20.12
C GLY A 24 -0.23 8.30 20.79
N SER A 25 0.85 8.51 20.04
CA SER A 25 2.22 8.32 20.55
C SER A 25 2.78 9.57 21.23
N ASP A 26 3.68 9.38 22.20
CA ASP A 26 4.45 10.46 22.83
C ASP A 26 5.25 11.28 21.79
N THR A 27 5.66 10.64 20.69
CA THR A 27 6.37 11.32 19.60
C THR A 27 5.45 12.29 18.87
N CYS A 28 4.19 11.91 18.61
CA CYS A 28 3.20 12.82 18.03
C CYS A 28 2.90 13.97 19.00
N ALA A 29 2.69 13.70 20.28
CA ALA A 29 2.44 14.73 21.28
C ALA A 29 3.55 15.79 21.32
N ARG A 30 4.82 15.36 21.34
CA ARG A 30 5.97 16.26 21.29
C ARG A 30 6.05 17.03 19.97
N LEU A 31 5.69 16.41 18.84
CA LEU A 31 5.69 17.09 17.54
C LEU A 31 4.69 18.24 17.54
N MET A 32 3.48 17.96 17.99
CA MET A 32 2.39 18.93 18.03
C MET A 32 2.73 20.12 18.93
N GLU A 33 3.37 19.88 20.08
CA GLU A 33 3.86 20.94 20.97
C GLU A 33 4.85 21.86 20.25
N VAL A 34 5.86 21.29 19.59
CA VAL A 34 6.88 22.08 18.87
C VAL A 34 6.26 22.86 17.71
N LEU A 35 5.35 22.24 16.96
CA LEU A 35 4.67 22.90 15.86
C LEU A 35 3.79 24.06 16.35
N ALA A 36 3.05 23.88 17.46
CA ALA A 36 2.25 24.93 18.07
C ALA A 36 3.13 26.10 18.55
N LEU A 37 4.27 25.82 19.19
CA LEU A 37 5.23 26.85 19.62
C LEU A 37 5.84 27.63 18.45
N ARG A 38 5.93 27.03 17.27
CA ARG A 38 6.39 27.68 16.04
C ARG A 38 5.27 28.34 15.23
N GLY A 39 4.04 28.37 15.76
CA GLY A 39 2.90 29.06 15.16
C GLY A 39 2.27 28.33 13.98
N TYR A 40 2.54 27.04 13.79
CA TYR A 40 1.86 26.26 12.77
C TYR A 40 0.39 26.09 13.13
N GLN A 41 -0.48 26.30 12.15
CA GLN A 41 -1.90 26.06 12.28
C GLN A 41 -2.24 24.66 11.77
N PHE A 42 -3.12 23.99 12.50
CA PHE A 42 -3.67 22.71 12.09
C PHE A 42 -5.07 22.95 11.56
N PRO A 43 -5.40 22.45 10.37
CA PRO A 43 -6.75 22.53 9.83
C PRO A 43 -7.75 21.95 10.83
N ALA A 44 -8.75 22.73 11.25
CA ALA A 44 -9.82 22.24 12.12
C ALA A 44 -10.68 21.16 11.44
N GLN A 45 -10.68 21.16 10.11
CA GLN A 45 -11.27 20.14 9.26
C GLN A 45 -10.18 19.15 8.87
N ALA A 46 -10.39 17.86 9.14
CA ALA A 46 -9.56 16.82 8.54
C ALA A 46 -9.50 17.04 7.02
N ALA A 47 -8.36 16.72 6.40
CA ALA A 47 -8.28 16.69 4.94
C ALA A 47 -9.50 15.94 4.41
N PRO A 48 -10.19 16.44 3.35
CA PRO A 48 -11.48 15.91 2.95
C PRO A 48 -11.42 14.38 2.89
N GLN A 49 -12.30 13.70 3.62
CA GLN A 49 -12.34 12.22 3.63
C GLN A 49 -12.57 11.68 2.21
N ASP A 50 -13.21 12.50 1.37
CA ASP A 50 -13.45 12.30 -0.06
C ASP A 50 -12.27 12.62 -1.00
N LEU A 51 -11.10 13.05 -0.48
CA LEU A 51 -9.90 13.10 -1.31
C LEU A 51 -9.53 11.72 -1.87
N SER A 52 -10.06 10.62 -1.32
CA SER A 52 -10.01 9.30 -1.95
C SER A 52 -11.27 8.97 -2.79
N ALA A 53 -12.43 9.50 -2.43
CA ALA A 53 -13.75 9.07 -2.93
C ALA A 53 -14.19 9.64 -4.29
N ALA A 54 -13.45 10.58 -4.87
CA ALA A 54 -13.83 11.20 -6.15
C ALA A 54 -13.82 10.25 -7.38
N ALA A 55 -13.42 8.98 -7.22
CA ALA A 55 -13.52 7.98 -8.27
C ALA A 55 -14.10 6.67 -7.71
N GLN A 56 -15.04 6.06 -8.43
CA GLN A 56 -15.43 4.67 -8.20
C GLN A 56 -14.17 3.80 -8.10
N PRO A 57 -14.05 2.93 -7.08
CA PRO A 57 -12.82 2.19 -6.86
C PRO A 57 -12.59 1.26 -8.05
N SER A 58 -11.52 1.59 -8.74
CA SER A 58 -11.00 0.97 -9.92
C SER A 58 -10.67 -0.51 -9.67
N SER A 59 -11.14 -1.41 -10.55
CA SER A 59 -10.82 -2.84 -10.44
C SER A 59 -9.31 -3.08 -10.54
N ILE A 60 -8.80 -4.03 -9.75
CA ILE A 60 -7.38 -4.38 -9.67
C ILE A 60 -6.81 -4.79 -11.03
N ALA A 61 -7.65 -5.32 -11.93
CA ALA A 61 -7.30 -5.65 -13.31
C ALA A 61 -6.48 -4.57 -14.03
N GLN A 62 -6.79 -3.29 -13.80
CA GLN A 62 -6.08 -2.19 -14.48
C GLN A 62 -4.63 -1.99 -14.02
N TYR A 63 -4.30 -2.49 -12.84
CA TYR A 63 -2.94 -2.39 -12.30
C TYR A 63 -2.09 -3.61 -12.68
N LEU A 64 -2.71 -4.69 -13.19
CA LEU A 64 -2.02 -5.93 -13.52
C LEU A 64 -1.18 -5.80 -14.81
N GLU A 65 -0.05 -6.50 -14.83
CA GLU A 65 0.76 -6.63 -16.03
C GLU A 65 0.23 -7.73 -16.96
N GLN A 66 0.38 -7.51 -18.26
CA GLN A 66 0.17 -8.54 -19.26
C GLN A 66 1.41 -9.42 -19.33
N LEU A 67 1.47 -10.42 -18.45
CA LEU A 67 2.60 -11.32 -18.30
C LEU A 67 2.46 -12.54 -19.21
N SER A 68 3.57 -12.99 -19.79
CA SER A 68 3.67 -14.31 -20.42
C SER A 68 3.56 -15.44 -19.40
N ALA A 69 3.26 -16.65 -19.84
CA ALA A 69 3.17 -17.82 -18.95
C ALA A 69 4.47 -18.07 -18.14
N ARG A 70 5.63 -17.74 -18.73
CA ARG A 70 6.93 -17.84 -18.05
C ARG A 70 7.05 -16.81 -16.93
N GLU A 71 6.72 -15.55 -17.22
CA GLU A 71 6.77 -14.48 -16.21
C GLU A 71 5.76 -14.72 -15.09
N VAL A 72 4.57 -15.24 -15.40
CA VAL A 72 3.60 -15.67 -14.38
C VAL A 72 4.21 -16.73 -13.45
N ALA A 73 4.96 -17.69 -14.01
CA ALA A 73 5.61 -18.74 -13.21
C ALA A 73 6.71 -18.17 -12.29
N ASP A 74 7.43 -17.13 -12.71
CA ASP A 74 8.47 -16.47 -11.90
C ASP A 74 7.89 -15.81 -10.63
N PHE A 75 6.59 -15.51 -10.61
CA PHE A 75 5.87 -14.95 -9.45
C PHE A 75 4.92 -15.94 -8.78
N ALA A 76 4.80 -17.18 -9.27
CA ALA A 76 3.95 -18.19 -8.66
C ALA A 76 4.33 -18.41 -7.19
N VAL A 77 3.33 -18.62 -6.32
CA VAL A 77 3.63 -18.87 -4.92
C VAL A 77 4.32 -20.22 -4.74
N GLU A 78 5.26 -20.27 -3.82
CA GLU A 78 5.98 -21.50 -3.46
C GLU A 78 5.08 -22.45 -2.64
N ASP A 79 5.45 -23.75 -2.59
CA ASP A 79 4.74 -24.79 -1.84
C ASP A 79 4.50 -24.42 -0.36
N ARG A 80 5.42 -23.65 0.25
CA ARG A 80 5.27 -23.18 1.64
C ARG A 80 4.08 -22.25 1.83
N VAL A 81 3.75 -21.43 0.83
CA VAL A 81 2.58 -20.53 0.87
C VAL A 81 1.31 -21.35 0.69
N ALA A 82 1.33 -22.33 -0.22
CA ALA A 82 0.22 -23.25 -0.41
C ALA A 82 -0.09 -24.04 0.87
N ALA A 83 0.95 -24.56 1.53
CA ALA A 83 0.81 -25.24 2.82
C ALA A 83 0.30 -24.31 3.93
N ALA A 84 0.65 -23.02 3.92
CA ALA A 84 0.11 -22.06 4.86
C ALA A 84 -1.38 -21.78 4.62
N ALA A 85 -1.79 -21.65 3.36
CA ALA A 85 -3.18 -21.45 2.97
C ALA A 85 -4.10 -22.65 3.28
N ALA A 86 -3.53 -23.85 3.41
CA ALA A 86 -4.26 -25.03 3.90
C ALA A 86 -4.48 -25.01 5.43
N ARG A 87 -3.74 -24.18 6.17
CA ARG A 87 -3.82 -24.09 7.64
C ARG A 87 -4.60 -22.88 8.13
N GLN A 88 -4.59 -21.80 7.34
CA GLN A 88 -5.29 -20.56 7.64
C GLN A 88 -5.65 -19.84 6.34
N PRO A 89 -6.74 -19.05 6.32
CA PRO A 89 -7.06 -18.21 5.18
C PRO A 89 -5.93 -17.19 4.90
N LEU A 90 -5.64 -16.96 3.63
CA LEU A 90 -4.75 -15.89 3.17
C LEU A 90 -5.58 -14.77 2.53
N ASP A 91 -5.16 -13.53 2.71
CA ASP A 91 -5.73 -12.40 1.97
C ASP A 91 -5.35 -12.53 0.48
N VAL A 92 -6.33 -12.37 -0.40
CA VAL A 92 -6.13 -12.41 -1.84
C VAL A 92 -6.87 -11.28 -2.54
N ALA A 93 -6.44 -11.03 -3.77
CA ALA A 93 -7.18 -10.24 -4.73
C ALA A 93 -7.42 -11.06 -6.00
N THR A 94 -8.53 -10.76 -6.66
CA THR A 94 -8.82 -11.16 -8.05
C THR A 94 -8.71 -9.94 -8.95
N ALA A 95 -8.71 -10.14 -10.27
CA ALA A 95 -8.79 -9.04 -11.22
C ALA A 95 -10.03 -8.15 -10.97
N ALA A 96 -11.17 -8.76 -10.60
CA ALA A 96 -12.41 -8.05 -10.30
C ALA A 96 -12.43 -7.32 -8.94
N SER A 97 -11.48 -7.61 -8.05
CA SER A 97 -11.39 -6.93 -6.75
C SER A 97 -11.21 -5.42 -6.94
N THR A 98 -11.71 -4.60 -6.02
CA THR A 98 -11.58 -3.13 -6.08
C THR A 98 -10.73 -2.57 -4.93
N ALA A 99 -10.28 -3.45 -4.03
CA ALA A 99 -9.44 -3.11 -2.90
C ALA A 99 -8.50 -4.27 -2.57
N THR A 100 -7.39 -3.94 -1.91
CA THR A 100 -6.41 -4.88 -1.37
C THR A 100 -6.08 -4.50 0.07
N ILE A 101 -5.61 -5.45 0.88
CA ILE A 101 -4.88 -5.11 2.10
C ILE A 101 -3.55 -4.42 1.76
N THR A 102 -2.95 -3.76 2.74
CA THR A 102 -1.68 -3.04 2.56
C THR A 102 -0.52 -3.99 2.26
N PHE A 103 0.27 -3.66 1.26
CA PHE A 103 1.59 -4.28 1.03
C PHE A 103 2.59 -3.71 2.03
N THR A 104 3.28 -4.57 2.77
CA THR A 104 4.31 -4.15 3.74
C THR A 104 5.69 -4.57 3.27
N LYS A 105 6.74 -4.01 3.90
CA LYS A 105 8.14 -4.39 3.63
C LYS A 105 8.46 -5.88 3.74
N GLY A 106 7.57 -6.67 4.35
CA GLY A 106 7.69 -8.11 4.50
C GLY A 106 7.25 -8.91 3.27
N TYR A 107 6.72 -8.28 2.23
CA TYR A 107 6.14 -8.98 1.08
C TYR A 107 7.17 -9.87 0.37
N GLY A 108 6.75 -11.07 -0.08
CA GLY A 108 7.64 -12.13 -0.55
C GLY A 108 8.40 -12.91 0.55
N ARG A 109 8.37 -12.45 1.81
CA ARG A 109 9.05 -13.12 2.93
C ARG A 109 8.08 -13.59 4.03
N GLN A 110 7.19 -12.71 4.49
CA GLN A 110 6.26 -12.97 5.58
C GLN A 110 4.91 -13.43 5.03
N ILE A 111 4.71 -14.74 5.04
CA ILE A 111 3.52 -15.39 4.50
C ILE A 111 2.28 -14.95 5.28
N GLY A 112 1.28 -14.44 4.56
CA GLY A 112 -0.03 -14.08 5.12
C GLY A 112 -0.05 -12.85 6.03
N LYS A 113 1.03 -12.06 6.08
CA LYS A 113 1.14 -10.88 6.95
C LYS A 113 1.57 -9.60 6.26
N ALA A 114 1.91 -9.66 4.97
CA ALA A 114 2.62 -8.57 4.31
C ALA A 114 1.97 -8.07 3.02
N GLY A 115 0.76 -8.51 2.72
CA GLY A 115 0.01 -8.12 1.52
C GLY A 115 -0.77 -9.30 0.95
N PRO A 116 -1.69 -9.03 0.00
CA PRO A 116 -2.48 -10.07 -0.64
C PRO A 116 -1.65 -10.85 -1.66
N TYR A 117 -2.13 -12.04 -2.02
CA TYR A 117 -1.70 -12.73 -3.24
C TYR A 117 -2.70 -12.45 -4.37
N LEU A 118 -2.28 -12.55 -5.63
CA LEU A 118 -3.19 -12.54 -6.76
C LEU A 118 -3.63 -13.96 -7.08
N LEU A 119 -4.94 -14.15 -7.18
CA LEU A 119 -5.53 -15.41 -7.60
C LEU A 119 -5.71 -15.45 -9.12
N LEU A 120 -5.20 -16.53 -9.75
CA LEU A 120 -5.18 -16.70 -11.20
C LEU A 120 -6.37 -17.50 -11.76
N SER A 121 -7.14 -18.19 -10.91
CA SER A 121 -8.44 -18.79 -11.27
C SER A 121 -9.47 -18.37 -10.25
N GLU A 122 -10.66 -17.95 -10.67
CA GLU A 122 -11.73 -17.52 -9.75
C GLU A 122 -12.40 -18.69 -8.98
N ASP A 123 -11.99 -19.93 -9.24
CA ASP A 123 -12.46 -21.10 -8.53
C ASP A 123 -12.04 -21.09 -7.05
N GLY A 124 -13.01 -21.29 -6.14
CA GLY A 124 -12.73 -21.44 -4.70
C GLY A 124 -12.50 -20.13 -3.92
N VAL A 125 -12.95 -18.99 -4.45
CA VAL A 125 -12.95 -17.71 -3.71
C VAL A 125 -14.16 -17.63 -2.78
N THR A 126 -13.91 -17.35 -1.50
CA THR A 126 -14.96 -16.90 -0.58
C THR A 126 -14.79 -15.41 -0.31
N VAL A 127 -15.79 -14.62 -0.68
CA VAL A 127 -15.83 -13.20 -0.33
C VAL A 127 -16.40 -13.08 1.08
N GLU A 128 -15.60 -12.55 2.02
CA GLU A 128 -16.09 -12.27 3.36
C GLU A 128 -16.88 -10.95 3.39
N TRP A 129 -17.73 -10.80 4.40
CA TRP A 129 -18.48 -9.57 4.65
C TRP A 129 -17.52 -8.38 4.84
N GLY A 130 -17.80 -7.24 4.18
CA GLY A 130 -16.95 -6.06 4.20
C GLY A 130 -15.94 -5.95 3.04
N GLY A 131 -16.08 -6.76 1.98
CA GLY A 131 -15.31 -6.61 0.74
C GLY A 131 -13.89 -7.15 0.78
N ARG A 132 -13.50 -7.85 1.86
CA ARG A 132 -12.25 -8.59 1.94
C ARG A 132 -12.42 -9.96 1.30
N ALA A 133 -11.68 -10.24 0.24
CA ALA A 133 -11.60 -11.58 -0.31
C ALA A 133 -10.54 -12.37 0.45
N ARG A 134 -10.95 -13.47 1.08
CA ARG A 134 -10.03 -14.42 1.69
C ARG A 134 -10.04 -15.70 0.89
N PHE A 135 -8.85 -16.22 0.66
CA PHE A 135 -8.66 -17.50 0.00
C PHE A 135 -8.29 -18.55 1.03
N SER A 136 -9.10 -19.59 1.07
CA SER A 136 -8.76 -20.87 1.68
C SER A 136 -8.73 -21.87 0.53
N PHE A 137 -7.72 -22.73 0.46
CA PHE A 137 -7.68 -23.73 -0.61
C PHE A 137 -8.96 -24.58 -0.57
N VAL A 138 -9.68 -24.60 -1.70
CA VAL A 138 -10.66 -25.65 -2.01
C VAL A 138 -9.87 -26.72 -2.76
N GLU A 139 -10.01 -27.99 -2.37
CA GLU A 139 -9.23 -29.09 -2.96
C GLU A 139 -9.09 -28.99 -4.49
N GLY A 140 -7.84 -28.92 -4.97
CA GLY A 140 -7.49 -29.04 -6.39
C GLY A 140 -7.29 -27.74 -7.18
N GLY A 141 -6.03 -27.30 -7.29
CA GLY A 141 -5.52 -26.69 -8.54
C GLY A 141 -5.49 -25.16 -8.66
N GLN A 142 -5.88 -24.39 -7.64
CA GLN A 142 -5.82 -22.93 -7.74
C GLN A 142 -4.36 -22.44 -7.73
N LYS A 143 -4.05 -21.53 -8.64
CA LYS A 143 -2.72 -20.92 -8.78
C LYS A 143 -2.75 -19.52 -8.21
N LEU A 144 -2.01 -19.31 -7.13
CA LEU A 144 -1.73 -17.98 -6.59
C LEU A 144 -0.38 -17.51 -7.14
N ARG A 145 -0.24 -16.21 -7.28
CA ARG A 145 1.07 -15.56 -7.48
C ARG A 145 1.23 -14.34 -6.59
N TYR A 146 2.47 -13.94 -6.39
CA TYR A 146 2.77 -12.61 -5.88
C TYR A 146 2.39 -11.54 -6.92
N PHE A 147 2.02 -10.36 -6.45
CA PHE A 147 2.02 -9.16 -7.29
C PHE A 147 3.45 -8.85 -7.70
N THR A 148 3.67 -8.42 -8.94
CA THR A 148 4.99 -7.95 -9.36
C THR A 148 5.30 -6.60 -8.68
N PRO A 149 6.57 -6.20 -8.60
CA PRO A 149 6.92 -4.85 -8.15
C PRO A 149 6.23 -3.74 -8.95
N ARG A 150 6.04 -3.91 -10.27
CA ARG A 150 5.34 -2.94 -11.11
C ARG A 150 3.86 -2.85 -10.76
N GLU A 151 3.18 -3.97 -10.56
CA GLU A 151 1.77 -3.97 -10.17
C GLU A 151 1.56 -3.30 -8.80
N MET A 152 2.45 -3.57 -7.83
CA MET A 152 2.42 -2.88 -6.53
C MET A 152 2.65 -1.37 -6.66
N LEU A 153 3.58 -0.94 -7.51
CA LEU A 153 3.82 0.48 -7.79
C LEU A 153 2.59 1.15 -8.39
N ARG A 154 1.91 0.48 -9.33
CA ARG A 154 0.66 0.97 -9.94
C ARG A 154 -0.45 1.12 -8.91
N VAL A 155 -0.63 0.13 -8.04
CA VAL A 155 -1.59 0.22 -6.91
C VAL A 155 -1.23 1.39 -5.97
N ALA A 156 0.06 1.63 -5.74
CA ALA A 156 0.54 2.76 -4.95
C ALA A 156 0.51 4.11 -5.70
N GLY A 157 0.03 4.16 -6.95
CA GLY A 157 -0.12 5.38 -7.74
C GLY A 157 1.16 5.92 -8.37
N PHE A 158 2.24 5.12 -8.43
CA PHE A 158 3.47 5.53 -9.10
C PHE A 158 3.29 5.55 -10.62
N PRO A 159 3.90 6.52 -11.33
CA PRO A 159 3.82 6.57 -12.79
C PRO A 159 4.61 5.43 -13.44
N GLU A 160 4.25 5.07 -14.67
CA GLU A 160 4.99 4.06 -15.46
C GLU A 160 6.46 4.47 -15.70
N SER A 161 6.75 5.78 -15.72
CA SER A 161 8.11 6.32 -15.86
C SER A 161 9.01 6.05 -14.64
N PHE A 162 8.44 5.76 -13.47
CA PHE A 162 9.22 5.37 -12.30
C PHE A 162 9.78 3.96 -12.53
N VAL A 163 11.10 3.82 -12.54
CA VAL A 163 11.78 2.53 -12.71
C VAL A 163 12.83 2.35 -11.62
N PHE A 164 13.00 1.11 -11.14
CA PHE A 164 14.11 0.79 -10.26
C PHE A 164 15.42 0.79 -11.03
N SER A 165 16.53 1.08 -10.34
CA SER A 165 17.87 0.95 -10.92
C SER A 165 18.08 -0.48 -11.45
N PRO A 166 18.80 -0.64 -12.57
CA PRO A 166 19.15 -1.96 -13.10
C PRO A 166 19.78 -2.86 -12.02
N GLY A 167 19.39 -4.13 -11.98
CA GLY A 167 19.87 -5.09 -10.99
C GLY A 167 19.14 -5.07 -9.64
N THR A 168 18.14 -4.22 -9.45
CA THR A 168 17.28 -4.27 -8.26
C THR A 168 16.49 -5.58 -8.24
N SER A 169 16.73 -6.43 -7.25
CA SER A 169 15.96 -7.67 -7.08
C SER A 169 14.51 -7.40 -6.66
N ASN A 170 13.59 -8.33 -6.98
CA ASN A 170 12.20 -8.28 -6.52
C ASN A 170 12.11 -8.13 -4.99
N ARG A 171 12.99 -8.80 -4.24
CA ARG A 171 13.06 -8.69 -2.78
C ARG A 171 13.36 -7.27 -2.30
N ALA A 172 14.32 -6.61 -2.95
CA ALA A 172 14.66 -5.23 -2.63
C ALA A 172 13.51 -4.28 -3.01
N ALA A 173 12.92 -4.48 -4.19
CA ALA A 173 11.79 -3.69 -4.66
C ALA A 173 10.58 -3.80 -3.72
N TYR A 174 10.17 -5.00 -3.32
CA TYR A 174 9.09 -5.20 -2.34
C TYR A 174 9.34 -4.49 -1.01
N LYS A 175 10.57 -4.51 -0.51
CA LYS A 175 10.93 -3.81 0.72
C LYS A 175 10.82 -2.29 0.58
N LEU A 176 11.22 -1.74 -0.57
CA LEU A 176 11.13 -0.30 -0.84
C LEU A 176 9.67 0.13 -1.00
N ILE A 177 8.90 -0.57 -1.82
CA ILE A 177 7.49 -0.25 -2.07
C ILE A 177 6.67 -0.38 -0.79
N GLY A 178 6.89 -1.43 -0.01
CA GLY A 178 6.15 -1.68 1.24
C GLY A 178 6.50 -0.73 2.40
N ASN A 179 7.45 0.20 2.23
CA ASN A 179 7.69 1.34 3.12
C ASN A 179 7.37 2.68 2.44
N SER A 180 6.78 2.65 1.25
CA SER A 180 6.43 3.84 0.49
C SER A 180 5.02 4.31 0.84
N ILE A 181 4.71 5.51 0.37
CA ILE A 181 3.38 6.13 0.40
C ILE A 181 2.54 5.73 -0.82
N ASN A 182 1.23 6.03 -0.76
CA ASN A 182 0.37 6.09 -1.93
C ASN A 182 0.49 7.49 -2.59
N VAL A 183 1.07 7.55 -3.78
CA VAL A 183 1.35 8.79 -4.52
C VAL A 183 0.08 9.53 -4.92
N THR A 184 -0.99 8.81 -5.27
CA THR A 184 -2.28 9.42 -5.63
C THR A 184 -2.92 10.13 -4.43
N VAL A 185 -2.89 9.50 -3.26
CA VAL A 185 -3.42 10.10 -2.02
C VAL A 185 -2.57 11.32 -1.63
N VAL A 186 -1.25 11.16 -1.61
CA VAL A 186 -0.33 12.23 -1.22
C VAL A 186 -0.39 13.42 -2.18
N SER A 187 -0.51 13.20 -3.50
CA SER A 187 -0.63 14.31 -4.47
C SER A 187 -1.90 15.12 -4.27
N ARG A 188 -3.02 14.47 -3.92
CA ARG A 188 -4.29 15.15 -3.58
C ARG A 188 -4.18 15.94 -2.27
N LEU A 189 -3.56 15.36 -1.24
CA LEU A 189 -3.30 16.05 0.03
C LEU A 189 -2.37 17.26 -0.14
N LEU A 190 -1.31 17.11 -0.93
CA LEU A 190 -0.42 18.22 -1.27
C LEU A 190 -1.15 19.31 -2.04
N SER A 191 -1.95 18.96 -3.05
CA SER A 191 -2.75 19.94 -3.80
C SER A 191 -3.70 20.71 -2.89
N TRP A 192 -4.35 20.00 -1.97
CA TRP A 192 -5.22 20.62 -0.97
C TRP A 192 -4.43 21.55 -0.02
N LEU A 193 -3.29 21.11 0.52
CA LEU A 193 -2.43 21.89 1.41
C LEU A 193 -1.88 23.15 0.72
N LEU A 194 -1.53 23.05 -0.56
CA LEU A 194 -1.01 24.17 -1.33
C LEU A 194 -2.07 25.20 -1.71
N ALA A 195 -3.35 24.79 -1.74
CA ALA A 195 -4.50 25.66 -1.96
C ALA A 195 -4.94 26.41 -0.70
N GLN A 196 -4.50 25.99 0.50
CA GLN A 196 -4.66 26.78 1.72
C GLN A 196 -3.62 27.92 1.68
N GLY A 197 -4.13 29.17 1.67
CA GLY A 197 -3.32 30.39 1.61
C GLY A 197 -2.55 30.64 2.90
#